data_AF-K6Z129-F1
#
_entry.id   AF-K6Z129-F1
#
_cell.length_a   1.000
_cell.length_b   1.000
_cell.length_c   1.000
_cell.angle_alpha   90.00
_cell.angle_beta   90.00
_cell.angle_gamma   90.00
#
_symmetry.space_group_name_H-M   'P 1'
#
loop_
_entity.id
_entity.type
_entity.pdbx_description
1 polymer ?
#
loop_
_entity_poly.entity_id
_entity_poly.type
_entity_poly.pdbx_seq_one_letter_code
_entity_poly.pdbx_strand_id
1 'polypeptide(L)'
;MEEVKVTWVQAARIWWSWAWRFLIWTVPTAVLFGFSIGLALAFLGLSIEPFTPYIQGFGAALGIFFGIFAMKNIMGKQFNGFKIMLVKTRDE
;
A
#
# COMPACT_ATOMS: atom_id res chain seq x y z
N MET A 1 22.79 -20.40 -2.20
CA MET A 1 21.60 -19.88 -2.89
C MET A 1 22.04 -18.64 -3.64
N GLU A 2 21.82 -18.57 -4.96
CA GLU A 2 22.19 -17.39 -5.74
C GLU A 2 21.24 -16.24 -5.39
N GLU A 3 21.81 -15.09 -4.99
CA GLU A 3 21.02 -13.89 -4.74
C GLU A 3 20.49 -13.33 -6.06
N VAL A 4 19.17 -13.26 -6.21
CA VAL A 4 18.54 -12.60 -7.36
C VAL A 4 18.32 -11.14 -7.03
N LYS A 5 18.85 -10.24 -7.87
CA LYS A 5 18.60 -8.80 -7.76
C LYS A 5 17.10 -8.55 -7.95
N VAL A 6 16.47 -7.94 -6.94
CA VAL A 6 15.03 -7.65 -6.96
C VAL A 6 14.72 -6.65 -8.05
N THR A 7 13.90 -7.07 -9.02
CA THR A 7 13.39 -6.20 -10.07
C THR A 7 12.15 -5.44 -9.60
N TRP A 8 11.80 -4.36 -10.30
CA TRP A 8 10.58 -3.59 -10.01
C TRP A 8 9.30 -4.44 -10.10
N VAL A 9 9.26 -5.38 -11.05
CA VAL A 9 8.11 -6.29 -11.23
C VAL A 9 7.97 -7.24 -10.04
N GLN A 10 9.09 -7.78 -9.54
CA GLN A 10 9.08 -8.65 -8.37
C GLN A 10 8.66 -7.90 -7.11
N ALA A 11 9.19 -6.69 -6.90
CA ALA A 11 8.78 -5.82 -5.79
C ALA A 11 7.29 -5.47 -5.86
N ALA A 12 6.76 -5.15 -7.05
CA ALA A 12 5.35 -4.88 -7.25
C ALA A 12 4.46 -6.10 -6.96
N ARG A 13 4.87 -7.31 -7.36
CA ARG A 13 4.13 -8.55 -7.09
C ARG A 13 4.02 -8.84 -5.59
N ILE A 14 5.11 -8.66 -4.86
CA ILE A 14 5.14 -8.84 -3.39
C ILE A 14 4.34 -7.74 -2.71
N TRP A 15 4.55 -6.49 -3.13
CA TRP A 15 3.78 -5.36 -2.62
C TRP A 15 2.28 -5.59 -2.83
N TRP A 16 1.86 -6.02 -4.02
CA TRP A 16 0.45 -6.30 -4.31
C TRP A 16 -0.10 -7.40 -3.41
N SER A 17 0.64 -8.50 -3.24
CA SER A 17 0.28 -9.61 -2.34
C SER A 17 0.00 -9.10 -0.91
N TRP A 18 0.79 -8.18 -0.40
CA TRP A 18 0.56 -7.56 0.90
C TRP A 18 -0.60 -6.53 0.86
N ALA A 19 -0.64 -5.68 -0.17
CA ALA A 19 -1.53 -4.53 -0.27
C ALA A 19 -3.01 -4.94 -0.29
N TRP A 20 -3.41 -5.94 -1.08
CA TRP A 20 -4.82 -6.35 -1.13
C TRP A 20 -5.30 -6.95 0.19
N ARG A 21 -4.44 -7.67 0.91
CA ARG A 21 -4.75 -8.22 2.24
C ARG A 21 -4.93 -7.12 3.27
N PHE A 22 -4.11 -6.08 3.18
CA PHE A 22 -4.24 -4.91 4.04
C PHE A 22 -5.52 -4.12 3.71
N LEU A 23 -5.86 -3.96 2.44
CA LEU A 23 -7.07 -3.27 1.98
C LEU A 23 -8.36 -3.91 2.50
N ILE A 24 -8.41 -5.24 2.62
CA ILE A 24 -9.57 -5.95 3.20
C ILE A 24 -9.91 -5.44 4.60
N TRP A 25 -8.91 -5.02 5.38
CA TRP A 25 -9.13 -4.50 6.73
C TRP A 25 -9.27 -2.98 6.77
N THR A 26 -8.48 -2.27 5.96
CA THR A 26 -8.48 -0.80 6.02
C THR A 26 -9.66 -0.17 5.32
N VAL A 27 -10.17 -0.74 4.21
CA VAL A 27 -11.32 -0.17 3.50
C VAL A 27 -12.59 -0.20 4.36
N PRO A 28 -13.00 -1.33 4.97
CA PRO A 28 -14.18 -1.35 5.84
C PRO A 28 -14.03 -0.41 7.02
N THR A 29 -12.84 -0.38 7.64
CA THR A 29 -12.55 0.52 8.76
C THR A 29 -12.68 1.98 8.33
N ALA A 30 -12.05 2.37 7.22
CA ALA A 30 -12.11 3.73 6.69
C ALA A 30 -13.54 4.14 6.32
N VAL A 31 -14.34 3.22 5.76
CA VAL A 31 -15.75 3.47 5.45
C VAL A 31 -16.56 3.69 6.73
N LEU A 32 -16.37 2.85 7.76
CA LEU A 32 -17.08 3.01 9.03
C LEU A 32 -16.75 4.35 9.70
N PHE A 33 -15.47 4.68 9.81
CA PHE A 33 -15.04 5.96 10.39
C PHE A 33 -15.47 7.16 9.54
N GLY A 34 -15.31 7.08 8.22
CA GLY A 34 -15.72 8.13 7.29
C GLY A 34 -17.22 8.38 7.33
N PHE A 35 -18.02 7.31 7.42
CA PHE A 35 -19.47 7.40 7.60
C PHE A 35 -19.83 8.07 8.93
N SER A 36 -19.19 7.69 10.04
CA SER A 36 -19.45 8.32 11.35
C SER A 36 -19.12 9.82 11.35
N ILE A 37 -18.00 10.21 10.76
CA ILE A 37 -17.60 11.63 10.64
C ILE A 37 -18.56 12.37 9.71
N GLY A 38 -18.87 11.79 8.54
CA GLY A 38 -19.81 12.38 7.58
C GLY A 38 -21.19 12.59 8.19
N LEU A 39 -21.68 11.64 8.97
CA LEU A 39 -22.95 11.75 9.69
C LEU A 39 -22.92 12.90 10.71
N ALA A 40 -21.84 13.02 11.49
CA ALA A 40 -21.66 14.13 12.43
C ALA A 40 -21.61 15.49 11.74
N LEU A 41 -20.89 15.61 10.62
CA LEU A 41 -20.80 16.85 9.83
C LEU A 41 -22.15 17.22 9.19
N ALA A 42 -22.90 16.23 8.72
CA ALA A 42 -24.24 16.43 8.18
C ALA A 42 -25.22 16.95 9.25
N PHE A 43 -25.16 16.43 10.48
CA PHE A 43 -25.92 16.97 11.62
C PHE A 43 -25.54 18.43 11.94
N LEU A 44 -24.30 18.84 11.65
CA LEU A 44 -23.81 20.21 11.86
C LEU A 44 -24.04 21.15 10.65
N GLY A 45 -24.61 20.64 9.55
CA GLY A 45 -24.90 21.45 8.35
C GLY A 45 -23.66 21.90 7.56
N LEU A 46 -22.52 21.23 7.72
CA LEU A 46 -21.26 21.57 7.02
C LEU A 46 -21.17 20.83 5.67
N SER A 47 -20.84 21.54 4.59
CA SER A 47 -20.61 20.93 3.27
C SER A 47 -19.14 20.58 3.06
N ILE A 48 -18.88 19.52 2.27
CA ILE A 48 -17.54 19.04 1.95
C ILE A 48 -17.41 18.97 0.44
N GLU A 49 -16.38 19.63 -0.07
CA GLU A 49 -16.32 20.27 -1.38
C GLU A 49 -15.83 19.39 -2.57
N PRO A 50 -15.96 19.92 -3.82
CA PRO A 50 -15.79 19.19 -5.08
C PRO A 50 -14.36 18.78 -5.47
N PHE A 51 -13.33 19.09 -4.68
CA PHE A 51 -11.93 18.70 -4.98
C PHE A 51 -11.52 17.34 -4.40
N THR A 52 -12.38 16.73 -3.59
CA THR A 52 -12.19 15.42 -2.96
C THR A 52 -11.65 14.32 -3.90
N PRO A 53 -12.23 14.08 -5.09
CA PRO A 53 -11.79 12.96 -5.94
C PRO A 53 -10.38 13.15 -6.52
N TYR A 54 -9.95 14.40 -6.79
CA TYR A 54 -8.62 14.68 -7.32
C TYR A 54 -7.53 14.43 -6.28
N ILE A 55 -7.77 14.88 -5.04
CA ILE A 55 -6.84 14.67 -3.92
C ILE A 55 -6.73 13.18 -3.59
N GLN A 56 -7.85 12.46 -3.58
CA GLN A 56 -7.86 11.01 -3.34
C GLN A 56 -7.13 10.23 -4.44
N GLY A 57 -7.39 10.55 -5.72
CA GLY A 57 -6.74 9.89 -6.84
C GLY A 57 -5.22 10.11 -6.85
N PHE A 58 -4.78 11.35 -6.64
CA PHE A 58 -3.35 11.67 -6.57
C PHE A 58 -2.67 11.04 -5.36
N GLY A 59 -3.32 11.08 -4.19
CA GLY A 59 -2.83 10.43 -2.97
C GLY A 59 -2.69 8.91 -3.13
N ALA A 60 -3.66 8.25 -3.77
CA ALA A 60 -3.61 6.82 -4.06
C ALA A 60 -2.44 6.48 -5.00
N ALA A 61 -2.26 7.24 -6.08
CA ALA A 61 -1.16 7.03 -7.03
C ALA A 61 0.21 7.15 -6.36
N LEU A 62 0.41 8.18 -5.53
CA LEU A 62 1.63 8.34 -4.75
C LEU A 62 1.82 7.19 -3.74
N GLY A 63 0.76 6.81 -3.03
CA GLY A 63 0.79 5.70 -2.08
C GLY A 63 1.21 4.38 -2.72
N ILE A 64 0.70 4.08 -3.92
CA ILE A 64 1.09 2.89 -4.69
C ILE A 64 2.57 2.96 -5.08
N PHE A 65 3.00 4.07 -5.69
CA PHE A 65 4.38 4.23 -6.14
C PHE A 65 5.38 4.12 -4.97
N PHE A 66 5.15 4.89 -3.90
CA PHE A 66 6.03 4.86 -2.73
C PHE A 66 5.95 3.54 -1.97
N GLY A 67 4.80 2.86 -1.97
CA GLY A 67 4.65 1.51 -1.40
C GLY A 67 5.52 0.48 -2.12
N ILE A 68 5.49 0.46 -3.45
CA ILE A 68 6.34 -0.42 -4.26
C ILE A 68 7.82 -0.06 -4.07
N PHE A 69 8.15 1.24 -4.06
CA PHE A 69 9.50 1.73 -3.84
C PHE A 69 10.04 1.31 -2.46
N ALA A 70 9.24 1.43 -1.41
CA ALA A 70 9.61 1.00 -0.06
C ALA A 70 9.88 -0.50 -0.01
N MET A 71 9.01 -1.34 -0.60
CA MET A 71 9.24 -2.79 -0.66
C MET A 71 10.53 -3.14 -1.39
N LYS A 72 10.80 -2.49 -2.52
CA LYS A 72 12.05 -2.67 -3.26
C LYS A 72 13.28 -2.32 -2.40
N ASN A 73 13.23 -1.22 -1.66
CA ASN A 73 14.33 -0.81 -0.78
C ASN A 73 14.52 -1.76 0.41
N ILE A 74 13.43 -2.20 1.04
CA ILE A 74 13.47 -3.14 2.18
C ILE A 74 14.14 -4.44 1.77
N MET A 75 13.79 -4.99 0.59
CA MET A 75 14.40 -6.21 0.08
C MET A 75 15.87 -6.02 -0.37
N GLY A 76 16.25 -4.80 -0.71
CA GLY A 76 17.65 -4.47 -1.02
C GLY A 76 18.52 -4.23 0.22
N LYS A 77 17.93 -4.06 1.41
CA LYS A 77 18.63 -3.67 2.63
C LYS A 77 19.06 -4.90 3.44
N GLN A 78 20.27 -4.84 3.99
CA GLN A 78 20.70 -5.75 5.06
C GLN A 78 20.26 -5.18 6.41
N PHE A 79 19.54 -5.98 7.19
CA PHE A 79 19.21 -5.65 8.58
C PHE A 79 20.20 -6.36 9.52
N ASN A 80 20.35 -5.85 10.74
CA ASN A 80 21.24 -6.47 11.72
C ASN A 80 20.67 -7.83 12.17
N GLY A 81 21.14 -8.92 11.55
CA GLY A 81 20.73 -10.29 11.83
C GLY A 81 19.86 -10.97 10.77
N PHE A 82 19.36 -10.24 9.76
CA PHE A 82 18.59 -10.86 8.66
C PHE A 82 18.54 -9.99 7.38
N LYS A 83 18.24 -10.62 6.24
CA LYS A 83 17.99 -9.97 4.95
C LYS A 83 16.82 -10.65 4.26
N ILE A 84 15.95 -9.87 3.63
CA ILE A 84 14.85 -10.41 2.82
C ILE A 84 15.35 -10.55 1.38
N MET A 85 15.52 -11.78 0.91
CA MET A 85 16.05 -12.07 -0.42
C MET A 85 15.13 -13.00 -1.21
N LEU A 86 15.08 -12.78 -2.53
CA LEU A 86 14.44 -13.72 -3.44
C LEU A 86 15.40 -14.85 -3.77
N VAL A 87 14.96 -16.07 -3.49
CA VAL A 87 15.67 -17.29 -3.87
C VAL A 87 15.01 -17.82 -5.13
N LYS A 88 15.81 -18.15 -6.13
CA LYS A 88 15.33 -18.84 -7.32
C LYS A 88 14.92 -20.26 -6.93
N THR A 89 13.62 -20.55 -6.97
CA THR A 89 13.13 -21.93 -6.90
C THR A 89 13.44 -22.61 -8.24
N ARG A 90 13.82 -23.89 -8.25
CA ARG A 90 13.70 -24.68 -9.48
C ARG A 90 12.22 -24.77 -9.76
N ASP A 91 11.78 -24.13 -10.84
CA ASP A 91 10.53 -24.54 -11.48
C ASP A 91 10.74 -26.02 -11.83
N GLU A 92 9.94 -26.91 -11.23
CA GLU A 92 9.88 -28.32 -11.64
C GLU A 92 9.48 -28.42 -13.11
#